data_AF-A0A7K3AD44-F1
#
_entry.id   AF-A0A7K3AD44-F1
#
_cell.length_a   1.000
_cell.length_b   1.000
_cell.length_c   1.000
_cell.angle_alpha   90.00
_cell.angle_beta   90.00
_cell.angle_gamma   90.00
#
_symmetry.space_group_name_H-M   'P 1'
#
loop_
_entity.id
_entity.type
_entity.pdbx_description
1 polymer ?
#
loop_
_entity_poly.entity_id
_entity_poly.type
_entity_poly.pdbx_seq_one_letter_code
_entity_poly.pdbx_strand_id
1 'polypeptide(L)'
;MNSAEKLISHAREGHFEEALPQLLEIARRPGGARGPVWESAAASIQILLWLDRPAEAADLADSLIRTDGPSGGELCDQDMPFDEALLAAPEVSPAAVAARLAAVAETVPAGRVLQTRLQWLSEELPRRSPEELMPGFRPWGVPLPPSGPKHRSPLVERDFETLTDDEKRVVWQSLRNANDFPRAHELATRGGHIPPQYAVCSWMAGWYAVQGDIERGENMLLAAHGRWHPYKNWDAIPTAPVLQPTLRLVTTDRVREHYLTRPIGPEAK
;
A
#
# COMPACT_ATOMS: atom_id res chain seq x y z
N MET A 1 -7.53 -0.59 -24.20
CA MET A 1 -7.05 0.39 -23.22
C MET A 1 -8.02 1.56 -23.17
N ASN A 2 -8.77 1.68 -22.08
CA ASN A 2 -9.74 2.76 -21.88
C ASN A 2 -9.02 4.09 -21.52
N SER A 3 -9.76 5.20 -21.42
CA SER A 3 -9.16 6.51 -21.10
C SER A 3 -8.51 6.56 -19.71
N ALA A 4 -9.09 5.87 -18.72
CA ALA A 4 -8.53 5.78 -17.38
C ALA A 4 -7.20 5.01 -17.40
N GLU A 5 -7.16 3.83 -18.01
CA GLU A 5 -5.93 3.01 -18.12
C GLU A 5 -4.77 3.79 -18.76
N LYS A 6 -5.05 4.63 -19.76
CA LYS A 6 -4.03 5.51 -20.37
C LYS A 6 -3.50 6.54 -19.38
N LEU A 7 -4.38 7.21 -18.63
CA LEU A 7 -3.99 8.19 -17.61
C LEU A 7 -3.23 7.55 -16.46
N ILE A 8 -3.63 6.35 -16.05
CA ILE A 8 -2.96 5.61 -14.96
C ILE A 8 -1.58 5.14 -15.43
N SER A 9 -1.45 4.68 -16.68
CA SER A 9 -0.14 4.36 -17.25
C SER A 9 0.74 5.61 -17.35
N HIS A 10 0.20 6.74 -17.81
CA HIS A 10 0.91 8.02 -17.84
C HIS A 10 1.35 8.46 -16.43
N ALA A 11 0.49 8.30 -15.41
CA ALA A 11 0.87 8.54 -14.03
C ALA A 11 2.08 7.69 -13.63
N ARG A 12 2.08 6.38 -13.94
CA ARG A 12 3.20 5.46 -13.68
C ARG A 12 4.47 5.77 -14.48
N GLU A 13 4.43 6.59 -15.52
CA GLU A 13 5.62 7.14 -16.19
C GLU A 13 6.30 8.26 -15.36
N GLY A 14 5.75 8.61 -14.19
CA GLY A 14 6.26 9.68 -13.32
C GLY A 14 5.49 11.00 -13.47
N HIS A 15 4.25 10.95 -13.99
CA HIS A 15 3.39 12.13 -14.20
C HIS A 15 2.18 12.12 -13.27
N PHE A 16 2.34 11.68 -12.02
CA PHE A 16 1.23 11.47 -11.08
C PHE A 16 0.43 12.75 -10.79
N GLU A 17 1.11 13.87 -10.52
CA GLU A 17 0.45 15.16 -10.26
C GLU A 17 -0.26 15.72 -11.51
N GLU A 18 0.32 15.49 -12.69
CA GLU A 18 -0.25 15.92 -13.98
C GLU A 18 -1.50 15.12 -14.35
N ALA A 19 -1.50 13.81 -14.09
CA ALA A 19 -2.62 12.92 -14.39
C ALA A 19 -3.81 13.11 -13.42
N LEU A 20 -3.55 13.48 -12.17
CA LEU A 20 -4.55 13.52 -11.09
C LEU A 20 -5.80 14.36 -11.42
N PRO A 21 -5.73 15.60 -11.94
CA PRO A 21 -6.92 16.39 -12.24
C PRO A 21 -7.87 15.69 -13.22
N GLN A 22 -7.33 15.03 -14.24
CA GLN A 22 -8.12 14.33 -15.26
C GLN A 22 -8.73 13.04 -14.70
N LEU A 23 -7.98 12.30 -13.87
CA LEU A 23 -8.49 11.14 -13.15
C LEU A 23 -9.65 11.51 -12.22
N LEU A 24 -9.52 12.63 -11.48
CA LEU A 24 -10.57 13.15 -10.61
C LEU A 24 -11.81 13.60 -11.38
N GLU A 25 -11.64 14.23 -12.55
CA GLU A 25 -12.76 14.62 -13.42
C GLU A 25 -13.57 13.39 -13.85
N ILE A 26 -12.89 12.31 -14.26
CA ILE A 26 -13.54 11.05 -14.62
C ILE A 26 -14.22 10.43 -13.40
N ALA A 27 -13.52 10.36 -12.26
CA ALA A 27 -14.02 9.75 -11.03
C ALA A 27 -15.28 10.46 -10.47
N ARG A 28 -15.36 11.79 -10.63
CA ARG A 28 -16.46 12.63 -10.12
C ARG A 28 -17.58 12.85 -11.12
N ARG A 29 -17.48 12.33 -12.35
CA ARG A 29 -18.49 12.56 -13.39
C ARG A 29 -19.88 12.08 -12.94
N PRO A 30 -20.93 12.92 -13.03
CA PRO A 30 -22.29 12.51 -12.68
C PRO A 30 -22.94 11.69 -13.80
N GLY A 31 -23.58 10.58 -13.43
CA GLY A 31 -24.46 9.79 -14.32
C GLY A 31 -23.77 9.09 -15.51
N GLY A 32 -24.59 8.47 -16.37
CA GLY A 32 -24.14 7.76 -17.58
C GLY A 32 -23.64 6.33 -17.35
N ALA A 33 -23.13 5.70 -18.41
CA ALA A 33 -22.45 4.40 -18.30
C ALA A 33 -21.14 4.60 -17.52
N ARG A 34 -21.14 4.21 -16.24
CA ARG A 34 -20.09 4.53 -15.26
C ARG A 34 -18.80 3.72 -15.40
N GLY A 35 -18.53 3.12 -16.57
CA GLY A 35 -17.46 2.16 -16.86
C GLY A 35 -16.18 2.28 -15.98
N PRO A 36 -15.07 2.84 -16.46
CA PRO A 36 -13.80 2.89 -15.71
C PRO A 36 -13.74 4.01 -14.65
N VAL A 37 -14.89 4.46 -14.14
CA VAL A 37 -14.96 5.52 -13.12
C VAL A 37 -14.28 5.05 -11.84
N TRP A 38 -14.54 3.82 -11.42
CA TRP A 38 -13.93 3.25 -10.22
C TRP A 38 -12.42 3.07 -10.36
N GLU A 39 -11.91 2.71 -11.56
CA GLU A 39 -10.47 2.61 -11.82
C GLU A 39 -9.79 3.98 -11.67
N SER A 40 -10.42 5.03 -12.21
CA SER A 40 -9.93 6.40 -12.09
C SER A 40 -9.95 6.88 -10.64
N ALA A 41 -10.98 6.51 -9.88
CA ALA A 41 -11.09 6.82 -8.46
C ALA A 41 -10.02 6.08 -7.64
N ALA A 42 -9.79 4.80 -7.92
CA ALA A 42 -8.76 3.99 -7.26
C ALA A 42 -7.36 4.62 -7.43
N ALA A 43 -6.97 4.93 -8.68
CA ALA A 43 -5.70 5.60 -8.94
C ALA A 43 -5.63 6.99 -8.28
N SER A 44 -6.71 7.79 -8.34
CA SER A 44 -6.78 9.11 -7.71
C SER A 44 -6.57 9.02 -6.20
N ILE A 45 -7.21 8.05 -5.53
CA ILE A 45 -7.05 7.80 -4.09
C ILE A 45 -5.57 7.55 -3.76
N GLN A 46 -4.91 6.65 -4.48
CA GLN A 46 -3.52 6.32 -4.21
C GLN A 46 -2.60 7.55 -4.38
N ILE A 47 -2.82 8.35 -5.43
CA ILE A 47 -2.05 9.58 -5.66
C ILE A 47 -2.33 10.61 -4.56
N LEU A 48 -3.59 10.83 -4.18
CA LEU A 48 -3.96 11.75 -3.11
C LEU A 48 -3.28 11.39 -1.79
N LEU A 49 -3.16 10.10 -1.45
CA LEU A 49 -2.43 9.66 -0.27
C LEU A 49 -0.94 10.03 -0.34
N TRP A 50 -0.31 9.87 -1.51
CA TRP A 50 1.08 10.32 -1.74
C TRP A 50 1.26 11.83 -1.76
N LEU A 51 0.19 12.59 -2.00
CA LEU A 51 0.17 14.06 -1.86
C LEU A 51 -0.26 14.53 -0.47
N ASP A 52 -0.35 13.63 0.51
CA ASP A 52 -0.78 13.93 1.89
C ASP A 52 -2.19 14.56 1.97
N ARG A 53 -3.10 14.10 1.09
CA ARG A 53 -4.52 14.52 1.03
C ARG A 53 -5.47 13.38 1.42
N PRO A 54 -5.33 12.75 2.61
CA PRO A 54 -6.14 11.60 2.99
C PRO A 54 -7.63 11.93 3.17
N ALA A 55 -7.97 13.16 3.59
CA ALA A 55 -9.36 13.60 3.69
C ALA A 55 -10.07 13.53 2.33
N GLU A 56 -9.44 14.05 1.29
CA GLU A 56 -10.01 14.04 -0.06
C GLU A 56 -10.06 12.64 -0.66
N ALA A 57 -9.08 11.79 -0.36
CA ALA A 57 -9.11 10.39 -0.74
C ALA A 57 -10.31 9.66 -0.10
N ALA A 58 -10.54 9.89 1.21
CA ALA A 58 -11.67 9.32 1.94
C ALA A 58 -13.01 9.82 1.39
N ASP A 59 -13.13 11.12 1.11
CA ASP A 59 -14.36 11.71 0.57
C ASP A 59 -14.65 11.21 -0.86
N LEU A 60 -13.61 11.01 -1.67
CA LEU A 60 -13.75 10.40 -2.98
C LEU A 60 -14.24 8.95 -2.89
N ALA A 61 -13.66 8.15 -2.00
CA ALA A 61 -14.07 6.77 -1.77
C ALA A 61 -15.53 6.70 -1.26
N ASP A 62 -15.86 7.47 -0.23
CA ASP A 62 -17.21 7.52 0.35
C ASP A 62 -18.27 7.93 -0.69
N SER A 63 -18.04 9.05 -1.39
CA SER A 63 -18.95 9.55 -2.41
C SER A 63 -19.16 8.55 -3.55
N LEU A 64 -18.09 7.88 -4.01
CA LEU A 64 -18.19 6.90 -5.08
C LEU A 64 -19.00 5.69 -4.62
N ILE A 65 -18.70 5.13 -3.44
CA ILE A 65 -19.38 3.94 -2.93
C ILE A 65 -20.86 4.22 -2.68
N ARG A 66 -21.21 5.37 -2.09
CA ARG A 66 -22.63 5.72 -1.88
C ARG A 66 -23.40 5.87 -3.19
N THR A 67 -22.73 6.34 -4.24
CA THR A 67 -23.38 6.57 -5.53
C THR A 67 -23.49 5.28 -6.35
N ASP A 68 -22.40 4.51 -6.41
CA ASP A 68 -22.24 3.40 -7.35
C ASP A 68 -22.37 2.03 -6.69
N GLY A 69 -22.12 1.94 -5.37
CA GLY A 69 -22.28 0.73 -4.57
C GLY A 69 -23.66 0.07 -4.71
N PRO A 70 -24.79 0.81 -4.64
CA PRO A 70 -26.13 0.21 -4.73
C PRO A 70 -26.39 -0.55 -6.05
N SER A 71 -25.67 -0.20 -7.12
CA SER A 71 -25.82 -0.86 -8.43
C SER A 71 -25.22 -2.27 -8.46
N GLY A 72 -24.36 -2.62 -7.49
CA GLY A 72 -23.70 -3.92 -7.43
C GLY A 72 -22.63 -4.16 -8.49
N GLY A 73 -22.19 -3.13 -9.23
CA GLY A 73 -21.20 -3.24 -10.31
C GLY A 73 -19.78 -3.64 -9.85
N GLU A 74 -18.81 -3.51 -10.76
CA GLU A 74 -17.40 -3.94 -10.57
C GLU A 74 -16.69 -3.29 -9.37
N LEU A 75 -17.10 -2.07 -9.00
CA LEU A 75 -16.64 -1.40 -7.77
C LEU A 75 -16.82 -2.32 -6.54
N CYS A 76 -17.93 -3.06 -6.47
CA CYS A 76 -18.26 -3.90 -5.32
C CYS A 76 -17.37 -5.16 -5.22
N ASP A 77 -16.63 -5.50 -6.29
CA ASP A 77 -15.65 -6.58 -6.32
C ASP A 77 -14.25 -6.13 -5.89
N GLN A 78 -14.06 -4.83 -5.62
CA GLN A 78 -12.80 -4.27 -5.13
C GLN A 78 -12.90 -3.96 -3.64
N ASP A 79 -11.80 -4.08 -2.92
CA ASP A 79 -11.64 -3.57 -1.55
C ASP A 79 -10.65 -2.41 -1.52
N MET A 80 -9.42 -2.67 -1.95
CA MET A 80 -8.36 -1.67 -2.06
C MET A 80 -8.49 -0.89 -3.38
N PRO A 81 -8.17 0.42 -3.39
CA PRO A 81 -7.69 1.22 -2.26
C PRO A 81 -8.81 1.92 -1.47
N PHE A 82 -10.07 1.53 -1.65
CA PHE A 82 -11.22 2.24 -1.07
C PHE A 82 -11.30 2.07 0.44
N ASP A 83 -11.07 0.85 0.94
CA ASP A 83 -11.02 0.57 2.37
C ASP A 83 -9.86 1.31 3.06
N GLU A 84 -8.69 1.34 2.42
CA GLU A 84 -7.52 2.10 2.85
C GLU A 84 -7.82 3.60 2.98
N ALA A 85 -8.50 4.19 2.00
CA ALA A 85 -8.86 5.60 2.02
C ALA A 85 -9.80 5.94 3.19
N LEU A 86 -10.82 5.11 3.41
CA LEU A 86 -11.78 5.32 4.50
C LEU A 86 -11.13 5.13 5.88
N LEU A 87 -10.21 4.17 6.02
CA LEU A 87 -9.43 3.99 7.25
C LEU A 87 -8.45 5.15 7.49
N ALA A 88 -7.94 5.78 6.43
CA ALA A 88 -6.92 6.84 6.50
C ALA A 88 -7.52 8.21 6.76
N ALA A 89 -8.86 8.32 6.75
CA ALA A 89 -9.57 9.56 7.02
C ALA A 89 -9.10 10.20 8.33
N PRO A 90 -8.86 11.52 8.39
CA PRO A 90 -8.39 12.22 9.58
C PRO A 90 -9.53 12.43 10.61
N GLU A 91 -10.18 11.34 11.00
CA GLU A 91 -11.27 11.33 11.96
C GLU A 91 -10.78 11.46 13.40
N VAL A 92 -11.61 12.04 14.25
CA VAL A 92 -11.28 12.33 15.65
C VAL A 92 -11.19 11.08 16.54
N SER A 93 -11.72 9.93 16.10
CA SER A 93 -11.66 8.68 16.87
C SER A 93 -11.85 7.41 16.01
N PRO A 94 -11.32 6.25 16.44
CA PRO A 94 -11.58 4.96 15.80
C PRO A 94 -13.08 4.60 15.72
N ALA A 95 -13.88 5.03 16.69
CA ALA A 95 -15.33 4.81 16.69
C ALA A 95 -16.04 5.57 15.55
N ALA A 96 -15.58 6.78 15.23
CA ALA A 96 -16.10 7.55 14.11
C ALA A 96 -15.76 6.88 12.77
N VAL A 97 -14.53 6.38 12.62
CA VAL A 97 -14.11 5.59 11.44
C VAL A 97 -14.96 4.34 11.30
N ALA A 98 -15.16 3.59 12.39
CA ALA A 98 -15.99 2.38 12.39
C ALA A 98 -17.44 2.67 11.97
N ALA A 99 -18.04 3.74 12.50
CA ALA A 99 -19.39 4.17 12.12
C ALA A 99 -19.48 4.56 10.64
N ARG A 100 -18.48 5.28 10.11
CA ARG A 100 -18.40 5.64 8.69
C ARG A 100 -18.33 4.39 7.81
N LEU A 101 -17.43 3.46 8.13
CA LEU A 101 -17.27 2.19 7.40
C LEU A 101 -18.57 1.38 7.38
N ALA A 102 -19.25 1.25 8.53
CA ALA A 102 -20.54 0.56 8.62
C ALA A 102 -21.60 1.25 7.74
N ALA A 103 -21.74 2.58 7.85
CA ALA A 103 -22.70 3.35 7.08
C ALA A 103 -22.44 3.36 5.56
N VAL A 104 -21.18 3.20 5.13
CA VAL A 104 -20.83 3.02 3.72
C VAL A 104 -21.13 1.60 3.28
N ALA A 105 -20.82 0.59 4.10
CA ALA A 105 -21.08 -0.82 3.80
C ALA A 105 -22.56 -1.11 3.55
N GLU A 106 -23.47 -0.44 4.27
CA GLU A 106 -24.93 -0.57 4.09
C GLU A 106 -25.42 -0.18 2.69
N THR A 107 -24.64 0.62 1.96
CA THR A 107 -24.98 1.02 0.58
C THR A 107 -24.58 -0.01 -0.47
N VAL A 108 -23.79 -1.02 -0.10
CA VAL A 108 -23.28 -2.06 -1.00
C VAL A 108 -24.12 -3.33 -0.83
N PRO A 109 -24.54 -4.00 -1.92
CA PRO A 109 -25.31 -5.24 -1.85
C PRO A 109 -24.63 -6.32 -1.01
N ALA A 110 -25.45 -7.16 -0.36
CA ALA A 110 -24.97 -8.22 0.50
C ALA A 110 -24.10 -9.26 -0.23
N GLY A 111 -23.03 -9.71 0.42
CA GLY A 111 -22.13 -10.75 -0.10
C GLY A 111 -21.10 -10.28 -1.13
N ARG A 112 -21.02 -8.98 -1.39
CA ARG A 112 -19.97 -8.40 -2.25
C ARG A 112 -18.66 -8.25 -1.45
N VAL A 113 -17.54 -8.24 -2.16
CA VAL A 113 -16.19 -8.14 -1.56
C VAL A 113 -16.07 -6.85 -0.75
N LEU A 114 -16.44 -5.72 -1.35
CA LEU A 114 -16.37 -4.41 -0.70
C LEU A 114 -17.22 -4.36 0.57
N GLN A 115 -18.47 -4.83 0.50
CA GLN A 115 -19.37 -4.84 1.66
C GLN A 115 -18.77 -5.65 2.82
N THR A 116 -18.34 -6.89 2.53
CA THR A 116 -17.76 -7.82 3.51
C THR A 116 -16.53 -7.20 4.17
N ARG A 117 -15.67 -6.57 3.37
CA ARG A 117 -14.46 -5.92 3.86
C ARG A 117 -14.76 -4.74 4.78
N LEU A 118 -15.67 -3.84 4.38
CA LEU A 118 -16.01 -2.65 5.18
C LEU A 118 -16.71 -3.01 6.50
N GLN A 119 -17.57 -4.04 6.48
CA GLN A 119 -18.18 -4.59 7.71
C GLN A 119 -17.13 -5.20 8.63
N TRP A 120 -16.23 -6.02 8.09
CA TRP A 120 -15.15 -6.60 8.89
C TRP A 120 -14.28 -5.51 9.54
N LEU A 121 -13.94 -4.46 8.80
CA LEU A 121 -13.15 -3.34 9.34
C LEU A 121 -13.88 -2.59 10.45
N SER A 122 -15.18 -2.31 10.29
CA SER A 122 -15.95 -1.61 11.33
C SER A 122 -16.06 -2.44 12.61
N GLU A 123 -16.15 -3.76 12.51
CA GLU A 123 -16.19 -4.69 13.64
C GLU A 123 -14.82 -4.87 14.34
N GLU A 124 -13.72 -4.72 13.61
CA GLU A 124 -12.36 -4.92 14.14
C GLU A 124 -11.74 -3.67 14.76
N LEU A 125 -12.13 -2.46 14.34
CA LEU A 125 -11.62 -1.20 14.89
C LEU A 125 -11.79 -1.02 16.41
N PRO A 126 -12.81 -1.60 17.08
CA PRO A 126 -12.86 -1.62 18.55
C PRO A 126 -11.81 -2.52 19.21
N ARG A 127 -11.24 -3.49 18.48
CA ARG A 127 -10.29 -4.49 18.99
C ARG A 127 -8.85 -4.21 18.58
N ARG A 128 -8.65 -3.49 17.49
CA ARG A 128 -7.36 -3.26 16.84
C ARG A 128 -7.25 -1.79 16.45
N SER A 129 -6.04 -1.25 16.53
CA SER A 129 -5.79 0.11 16.05
C SER A 129 -5.99 0.21 14.53
N PRO A 130 -6.33 1.40 13.99
CA PRO A 130 -6.37 1.62 12.55
C PRO A 130 -5.06 1.21 11.84
N GLU A 131 -3.91 1.49 12.45
CA GLU A 131 -2.59 1.10 11.94
C GLU A 131 -2.48 -0.41 11.71
N GLU A 132 -2.97 -1.23 12.65
CA GLU A 132 -2.94 -2.69 12.54
C GLU A 132 -3.83 -3.26 11.41
N LEU A 133 -4.81 -2.47 10.96
CA LEU A 133 -5.75 -2.82 9.90
C LEU A 133 -5.29 -2.30 8.53
N MET A 134 -4.36 -1.35 8.50
CA MET A 134 -3.78 -0.79 7.28
C MET A 134 -2.87 -1.78 6.52
N PRO A 135 -2.74 -1.64 5.19
CA PRO A 135 -1.91 -2.50 4.37
C PRO A 135 -0.44 -2.42 4.80
N GLY A 136 0.22 -3.58 4.83
CA GLY A 136 1.65 -3.65 5.12
C GLY A 136 2.02 -3.48 6.59
N PHE A 137 1.05 -3.40 7.52
CA PHE A 137 1.33 -3.35 8.96
C PHE A 137 2.25 -4.50 9.38
N ARG A 138 3.29 -4.18 10.15
CA ARG A 138 4.17 -5.16 10.76
C ARG A 138 4.51 -4.73 12.19
N PRO A 139 4.78 -5.68 13.08
CA PRO A 139 5.27 -5.38 14.42
C PRO A 139 6.76 -5.00 14.36
N TRP A 140 7.07 -3.86 13.72
CA TRP A 140 8.43 -3.34 13.62
C TRP A 140 8.99 -3.11 15.03
N GLY A 141 10.17 -3.67 15.31
CA GLY A 141 10.80 -3.56 16.63
C GLY A 141 10.30 -4.54 17.69
N VAL A 142 9.30 -5.39 17.42
CA VAL A 142 8.93 -6.47 18.34
C VAL A 142 9.98 -7.59 18.26
N PRO A 143 10.51 -8.07 19.41
CA PRO A 143 11.49 -9.14 19.44
C PRO A 143 11.02 -10.42 18.73
N LEU A 144 11.99 -11.22 18.28
CA LEU A 144 11.72 -12.55 17.76
C LEU A 144 10.95 -13.39 18.80
N PRO A 145 9.96 -14.20 18.37
CA PRO A 145 9.30 -15.12 19.28
C PRO A 145 10.33 -16.09 19.92
N PRO A 146 10.21 -16.42 21.22
CA PRO A 146 11.16 -17.30 21.91
C PRO A 146 11.29 -18.69 21.30
N SER A 147 10.23 -19.18 20.65
CA SER A 147 10.21 -20.48 19.96
C SER A 147 11.03 -20.50 18.65
N GLY A 148 11.65 -19.38 18.28
CA GLY A 148 12.25 -19.18 16.98
C GLY A 148 11.20 -19.09 15.86
N PRO A 149 11.63 -18.74 14.64
CA PRO A 149 10.75 -18.65 13.49
C PRO A 149 10.29 -20.03 13.01
N LYS A 150 8.97 -20.27 13.01
CA LYS A 150 8.35 -21.56 12.62
C LYS A 150 8.53 -21.95 11.14
N HIS A 151 9.13 -21.08 10.31
CA HIS A 151 9.25 -21.26 8.85
C HIS A 151 10.60 -20.77 8.29
N ARG A 152 11.71 -20.98 8.99
CA ARG A 152 13.04 -20.59 8.49
C ARG A 152 13.55 -21.59 7.47
N SER A 153 13.79 -21.13 6.24
CA SER A 153 14.41 -21.94 5.19
C SER A 153 15.85 -22.32 5.60
N PRO A 154 16.31 -23.56 5.32
CA PRO A 154 17.70 -23.96 5.56
C PRO A 154 18.70 -23.15 4.72
N LEU A 155 18.24 -22.48 3.66
CA LEU A 155 19.07 -21.58 2.85
C LEU A 155 19.63 -20.39 3.64
N VAL A 156 19.00 -20.02 4.77
CA VAL A 156 19.46 -18.90 5.61
C VAL A 156 20.83 -19.17 6.26
N GLU A 157 21.18 -20.43 6.45
CA GLU A 157 22.46 -20.84 7.04
C GLU A 157 23.58 -21.01 6.02
N ARG A 158 23.25 -21.02 4.71
CA ARG A 158 24.24 -21.11 3.64
C ARG A 158 24.92 -19.77 3.43
N ASP A 159 26.13 -19.81 2.90
CA ASP A 159 26.81 -18.59 2.44
C ASP A 159 25.98 -17.92 1.35
N PHE A 160 25.55 -16.68 1.62
CA PHE A 160 24.65 -15.92 0.77
C PHE A 160 25.23 -15.69 -0.63
N GLU A 161 26.55 -15.57 -0.75
CA GLU A 161 27.22 -15.33 -2.03
C GLU A 161 27.19 -16.56 -2.95
N THR A 162 27.04 -17.74 -2.38
CA THR A 162 26.98 -19.01 -3.14
C THR A 162 25.58 -19.33 -3.66
N LEU A 163 24.58 -18.52 -3.30
CA LEU A 163 23.18 -18.74 -3.65
C LEU A 163 22.83 -18.17 -5.03
N THR A 164 21.92 -18.84 -5.74
CA THR A 164 21.27 -18.28 -6.92
C THR A 164 20.35 -17.11 -6.56
N ASP A 165 19.94 -16.31 -7.54
CA ASP A 165 19.03 -15.18 -7.29
C ASP A 165 17.67 -15.63 -6.69
N ASP A 166 17.14 -16.77 -7.14
CA ASP A 166 15.91 -17.34 -6.59
C ASP A 166 16.11 -17.82 -5.15
N GLU A 167 17.25 -18.44 -4.85
CA GLU A 167 17.59 -18.83 -3.48
C GLU A 167 17.75 -17.61 -2.57
N LYS A 168 18.42 -16.54 -3.05
CA LYS A 168 18.54 -15.26 -2.33
C LYS A 168 17.17 -14.65 -2.06
N ARG A 169 16.24 -14.70 -3.03
CA ARG A 169 14.84 -14.29 -2.84
C ARG A 169 14.18 -15.06 -1.70
N VAL A 170 14.36 -16.38 -1.65
CA VAL A 170 13.81 -17.24 -0.58
C VAL A 170 14.42 -16.91 0.78
N VAL A 171 15.72 -16.61 0.87
CA VAL A 171 16.38 -16.18 2.11
C VAL A 171 15.73 -14.90 2.63
N TRP A 172 15.62 -13.87 1.80
CA TRP A 172 15.00 -12.60 2.18
C TRP A 172 13.56 -12.75 2.67
N GLN A 173 12.75 -13.56 1.96
CA GLN A 173 11.39 -13.85 2.38
C GLN A 173 11.34 -14.63 3.71
N SER A 174 12.28 -15.55 3.92
CA SER A 174 12.38 -16.32 5.17
C SER A 174 12.73 -15.41 6.35
N LEU A 175 13.68 -14.48 6.17
CA LEU A 175 14.05 -13.49 7.19
C LEU A 175 12.88 -12.57 7.53
N ARG A 176 12.15 -12.09 6.51
CA ARG A 176 10.93 -11.29 6.70
C ARG A 176 9.85 -12.05 7.47
N ASN A 177 9.56 -13.30 7.08
CA ASN A 177 8.56 -14.14 7.76
C ASN A 177 8.97 -14.46 9.20
N ALA A 178 10.28 -14.58 9.45
CA ALA A 178 10.85 -14.77 10.77
C ALA A 178 10.86 -13.49 11.61
N ASN A 179 10.70 -12.31 11.01
CA ASN A 179 11.00 -11.00 11.61
C ASN A 179 12.47 -10.87 12.07
N ASP A 180 13.40 -11.52 11.38
CA ASP A 180 14.84 -11.55 11.71
C ASP A 180 15.56 -10.33 11.12
N PHE A 181 15.27 -9.15 11.69
CA PHE A 181 15.88 -7.89 11.28
C PHE A 181 17.41 -7.85 11.47
N PRO A 182 17.99 -8.35 12.58
CA PRO A 182 19.44 -8.29 12.76
C PRO A 182 20.21 -8.99 11.64
N ARG A 183 19.76 -10.18 11.21
CA ARG A 183 20.40 -10.90 10.10
C ARG A 183 20.14 -10.22 8.75
N ALA A 184 18.93 -9.74 8.52
CA ALA A 184 18.60 -8.95 7.33
C ALA A 184 19.46 -7.68 7.22
N HIS A 185 19.68 -6.99 8.33
CA HIS A 185 20.53 -5.82 8.42
C HIS A 185 22.00 -6.14 8.13
N GLU A 186 22.50 -7.25 8.65
CA GLU A 186 23.87 -7.71 8.39
C GLU A 186 24.08 -7.97 6.89
N LEU A 187 23.15 -8.67 6.23
CA LEU A 187 23.20 -8.89 4.78
C LEU A 187 23.20 -7.57 4.00
N ALA A 188 22.38 -6.60 4.42
CA ALA A 188 22.28 -5.32 3.74
C ALA A 188 23.52 -4.44 3.92
N THR A 189 24.10 -4.40 5.12
CA THR A 189 25.18 -3.46 5.44
C THR A 189 26.56 -4.02 5.21
N ARG A 190 26.82 -5.29 5.59
CA ARG A 190 28.14 -5.91 5.41
C ARG A 190 28.28 -6.56 4.04
N GLY A 191 27.21 -7.19 3.55
CA GLY A 191 27.17 -7.80 2.22
C GLY A 191 26.82 -6.83 1.09
N GLY A 192 26.31 -5.63 1.42
CA GLY A 192 25.85 -4.66 0.41
C GLY A 192 24.62 -5.14 -0.37
N HIS A 193 23.89 -6.15 0.12
CA HIS A 193 22.77 -6.75 -0.59
C HIS A 193 21.47 -6.04 -0.29
N ILE A 194 20.79 -5.54 -1.33
CA ILE A 194 19.46 -4.97 -1.18
C ILE A 194 18.41 -6.03 -1.54
N PRO A 195 17.36 -6.26 -0.71
CA PRO A 195 16.34 -7.26 -0.99
C PRO A 195 15.71 -7.05 -2.38
N PRO A 196 15.47 -8.10 -3.18
CA PRO A 196 14.90 -7.97 -4.53
C PRO A 196 13.36 -7.83 -4.55
N GLN A 197 12.68 -7.85 -3.41
CA GLN A 197 11.21 -7.75 -3.33
C GLN A 197 10.77 -6.46 -2.64
N TYR A 198 9.80 -5.77 -3.26
CA TYR A 198 9.15 -4.57 -2.69
C TYR A 198 8.77 -4.75 -1.21
N ALA A 199 8.02 -5.82 -0.91
CA ALA A 199 7.50 -6.05 0.45
C ALA A 199 8.60 -6.33 1.50
N VAL A 200 9.79 -6.78 1.08
CA VAL A 200 10.94 -6.98 1.98
C VAL A 200 11.69 -5.65 2.19
N CYS A 201 11.87 -4.85 1.14
CA CYS A 201 12.40 -3.49 1.25
C CYS A 201 11.54 -2.62 2.18
N SER A 202 10.22 -2.59 2.00
CA SER A 202 9.31 -1.84 2.89
C SER A 202 9.33 -2.36 4.32
N TRP A 203 9.44 -3.68 4.52
CA TRP A 203 9.59 -4.26 5.86
C TRP A 203 10.87 -3.79 6.55
N MET A 204 12.02 -3.81 5.85
CA MET A 204 13.28 -3.28 6.38
C MET A 204 13.25 -1.78 6.63
N ALA A 205 12.62 -1.01 5.73
CA ALA A 205 12.48 0.44 5.90
C ALA A 205 11.77 0.79 7.21
N GLY A 206 10.68 0.09 7.55
CA GLY A 206 9.98 0.33 8.81
C GLY A 206 10.80 -0.05 10.05
N TRP A 207 11.69 -1.04 9.95
CA TRP A 207 12.61 -1.31 11.06
C TRP A 207 13.68 -0.24 11.22
N TYR A 208 14.26 0.25 10.12
CA TYR A 208 15.17 1.39 10.18
C TYR A 208 14.49 2.64 10.75
N ALA A 209 13.22 2.88 10.42
CA ALA A 209 12.42 3.94 11.02
C ALA A 209 12.33 3.81 12.55
N VAL A 210 12.02 2.61 13.05
CA VAL A 210 11.98 2.33 14.51
C VAL A 210 13.36 2.51 15.16
N GLN A 211 14.45 2.21 14.46
CA GLN A 211 15.82 2.46 14.94
C GLN A 211 16.26 3.93 14.84
N GLY A 212 15.46 4.81 14.22
CA GLY A 212 15.82 6.20 13.95
C GLY A 212 16.83 6.39 12.82
N ASP A 213 17.11 5.34 12.03
CA ASP A 213 18.04 5.38 10.90
C ASP A 213 17.29 5.80 9.62
N ILE A 214 16.98 7.10 9.55
CA ILE A 214 16.14 7.66 8.48
C ILE A 214 16.76 7.43 7.09
N GLU A 215 18.06 7.68 6.95
CA GLU A 215 18.77 7.55 5.68
C GLU A 215 18.70 6.12 5.12
N ARG A 216 18.91 5.09 5.95
CA ARG A 216 18.75 3.71 5.49
C ARG A 216 17.31 3.35 5.21
N GLY A 217 16.37 3.88 5.97
CA GLY A 217 14.94 3.75 5.71
C GLY A 217 14.56 4.29 4.33
N GLU A 218 14.98 5.52 4.01
CA GLU A 218 14.80 6.14 2.70
C GLU A 218 15.40 5.28 1.60
N ASN A 219 16.67 4.87 1.75
CA ASN A 219 17.36 4.08 0.73
C ASN A 219 16.65 2.74 0.47
N MET A 220 16.04 2.13 1.48
CA MET A 220 15.22 0.94 1.30
C MET A 220 13.92 1.23 0.53
N LEU A 221 13.24 2.34 0.80
CA LEU A 221 12.03 2.72 0.03
C LEU A 221 12.37 3.11 -1.41
N LEU A 222 13.43 3.87 -1.64
CA LEU A 222 13.92 4.19 -2.99
C LEU A 222 14.28 2.92 -3.76
N ALA A 223 14.87 1.93 -3.09
CA ALA A 223 15.11 0.65 -3.71
C ALA A 223 13.81 -0.13 -3.96
N ALA A 224 12.84 -0.07 -3.05
CA ALA A 224 11.54 -0.72 -3.19
C ALA A 224 10.80 -0.24 -4.44
N HIS A 225 10.92 1.05 -4.79
CA HIS A 225 10.30 1.67 -5.97
C HIS A 225 10.48 0.84 -7.25
N GLY A 226 11.73 0.56 -7.63
CA GLY A 226 12.05 -0.23 -8.84
C GLY A 226 11.71 -1.72 -8.76
N ARG A 227 11.17 -2.19 -7.62
CA ARG A 227 10.79 -3.60 -7.37
C ARG A 227 9.29 -3.79 -7.22
N TRP A 228 8.54 -2.69 -7.25
CA TRP A 228 7.09 -2.74 -7.18
C TRP A 228 6.50 -3.10 -8.53
N HIS A 229 5.39 -3.82 -8.51
CA HIS A 229 4.60 -4.11 -9.70
C HIS A 229 3.11 -3.97 -9.31
N PRO A 230 2.29 -3.34 -10.16
CA PRO A 230 0.88 -3.16 -9.88
C PRO A 230 0.16 -4.50 -9.80
N TYR A 231 -0.77 -4.62 -8.88
CA TYR A 231 -1.64 -5.79 -8.78
C TYR A 231 -2.64 -5.87 -9.95
N LYS A 232 -3.11 -4.71 -10.41
CA LYS A 232 -4.06 -4.53 -11.53
C LYS A 232 -3.72 -3.27 -12.33
N ASN A 233 -4.30 -3.13 -13.52
CA ASN A 233 -4.03 -1.96 -14.38
C ASN A 233 -4.38 -0.62 -13.70
N TRP A 234 -5.36 -0.61 -12.79
CA TRP A 234 -5.75 0.57 -12.03
C TRP A 234 -4.82 0.92 -10.87
N ASP A 235 -3.94 -0.01 -10.46
CA ASP A 235 -3.00 0.17 -9.37
C ASP A 235 -1.87 1.08 -9.85
N ALA A 236 -1.89 2.33 -9.39
CA ALA A 236 -1.03 3.40 -9.85
C ALA A 236 0.28 3.45 -9.06
N ILE A 237 0.19 3.32 -7.73
CA ILE A 237 1.34 3.52 -6.84
C ILE A 237 1.07 2.84 -5.49
N PRO A 238 2.06 2.17 -4.85
CA PRO A 238 1.81 1.48 -3.60
C PRO A 238 1.53 2.45 -2.45
N THR A 239 0.53 2.15 -1.61
CA THR A 239 0.06 3.05 -0.56
C THR A 239 0.71 2.81 0.81
N ALA A 240 1.22 1.61 1.07
CA ALA A 240 1.80 1.25 2.38
C ALA A 240 2.84 2.27 2.92
N PRO A 241 3.76 2.84 2.12
CA PRO A 241 4.76 3.80 2.63
C PRO A 241 4.18 5.09 3.20
N VAL A 242 3.01 5.51 2.70
CA VAL A 242 2.35 6.76 3.10
C VAL A 242 1.18 6.55 4.08
N LEU A 243 0.71 5.31 4.21
CA LEU A 243 -0.35 4.93 5.14
C LEU A 243 0.17 4.47 6.50
N GLN A 244 1.26 3.70 6.54
CA GLN A 244 1.79 3.17 7.79
C GLN A 244 2.53 4.27 8.58
N PRO A 245 2.10 4.63 9.80
CA PRO A 245 2.74 5.69 10.60
C PRO A 245 4.26 5.50 10.75
N THR A 246 4.68 4.26 10.99
CA THR A 246 6.11 3.91 11.09
C THR A 246 6.86 4.18 9.77
N LEU A 247 6.29 3.83 8.61
CA LEU A 247 6.94 4.07 7.31
C LEU A 247 6.95 5.55 6.95
N ARG A 248 5.93 6.33 7.33
CA ARG A 248 5.88 7.78 7.10
C ARG A 248 7.08 8.52 7.69
N LEU A 249 7.70 8.00 8.75
CA LEU A 249 8.92 8.57 9.35
C LEU A 249 10.11 8.58 8.36
N VAL A 250 10.15 7.64 7.41
CA VAL A 250 11.21 7.48 6.41
C VAL A 250 10.74 7.75 4.98
N THR A 251 9.45 8.03 4.79
CA THR A 251 8.87 8.55 3.54
C THR A 251 9.01 10.07 3.51
N THR A 252 10.26 10.53 3.41
CA THR A 252 10.60 11.97 3.35
C THR A 252 10.23 12.60 2.01
N ASP A 253 10.43 13.91 1.87
CA ASP A 253 10.21 14.63 0.61
C ASP A 253 10.99 14.02 -0.55
N ARG A 254 12.23 13.56 -0.30
CA ARG A 254 13.06 12.86 -1.29
C ARG A 254 12.41 11.56 -1.78
N VAL A 255 11.83 10.78 -0.87
CA VAL A 255 11.12 9.54 -1.23
C VAL A 255 9.83 9.87 -1.97
N ARG A 256 9.05 10.86 -1.51
CA ARG A 256 7.84 11.31 -2.21
C ARG A 256 8.13 11.79 -3.61
N GLU A 257 9.11 12.68 -3.79
CA GLU A 257 9.53 13.17 -5.10
C GLU A 257 9.91 11.99 -6.00
N HIS A 258 10.75 11.08 -5.53
CA HIS A 258 11.15 9.92 -6.32
C HIS A 258 9.96 9.08 -6.78
N TYR A 259 9.03 8.78 -5.88
CA TYR A 259 7.83 7.97 -6.19
C TYR A 259 6.83 8.69 -7.09
N LEU A 260 6.77 10.02 -7.04
CA LEU A 260 5.81 10.83 -7.80
C LEU A 260 6.36 11.33 -9.15
N THR A 261 7.68 11.28 -9.37
CA THR A 261 8.29 11.84 -10.59
C THR A 261 9.16 10.86 -11.36
N ARG A 262 9.29 9.60 -10.91
CA ARG A 262 10.04 8.57 -11.63
C ARG A 262 9.11 7.48 -12.14
N PRO A 263 9.42 6.90 -13.31
CA PRO A 263 8.68 5.74 -13.80
C PRO A 263 8.71 4.57 -12.81
N ILE A 264 7.56 3.93 -12.57
CA ILE A 264 7.40 2.82 -11.62
C ILE A 264 6.70 1.63 -12.29
N GLY A 265 6.97 0.41 -11.81
CA GLY A 265 6.27 -0.79 -12.29
C GLY A 265 6.58 -1.12 -13.76
N PRO A 266 5.57 -1.47 -14.57
CA PRO A 266 5.74 -1.81 -15.99
C PRO A 266 6.40 -0.71 -16.82
N GLU A 267 6.26 0.54 -16.40
CA GLU A 267 6.75 1.75 -17.04
C GLU A 267 8.22 2.07 -16.69
N ALA A 268 8.83 1.40 -15.70
CA ALA A 268 10.20 1.64 -15.23
C ALA A 268 11.34 1.11 -16.12
N LYS A 269 11.13 1.04 -17.44
CA LYS A 269 12.08 0.46 -18.41
C LYS A 269 13.19 1.41 -18.84
#